data_AF-A0A7H8R8I7-F1
#
_entry.id   AF-A0A7H8R8I7-F1
#
_cell.length_a   1.000
_cell.length_b   1.000
_cell.length_c   1.000
_cell.angle_alpha   90.00
_cell.angle_beta   90.00
_cell.angle_gamma   90.00
#
_symmetry.space_group_name_H-M   'P 1'
#
loop_
_entity.id
_entity.type
_entity.pdbx_description
1 polymer ?
#
loop_
_entity_poly.entity_id
_entity_poly.type
_entity_poly.pdbx_seq_one_letter_code
_entity_poly.pdbx_strand_id
1 'polypeptide(L)'
;MASISWVLRLSFVIILTLLFASPTRGHSGSQGYLRRALESLQKPASPATFSSTTDCQKWLRQNPASIVYNYGVNDTLSGAVSLRDCLIRDEAAQARQNIQEIQISFPLFSQSGGEQQPLQDIIQMLPNLESIRSLNLQMSQKNNSRSIDFVNDSGNPVVPFIECSSDSLVYDGGESDERLDRLYDALVTCPNIRSLSLSLSQGGCSIGDTRRSFNWKKGDHFPRLENLTLSGYDWDSRVNRRKPSNAEHWRASMDWSKLKRLDFSLPQNSFLDTFRGELGGLESLILRHKLGFWGDEETLCGFDATAEALRQNYTSFIAALPPLRELSISGVGQLLNMTPILKTHGSSLEKLNIHEFEHDCRYETGNATWVRPVLSVSEVEKIILSAPNLKDLTLDVYRSSNKWPIPMLKTLSKFPHLARLTINFDLEDPRRSRYAKRCYVSDWVRDEYCTIHELMEPQLNQTTASEIFHTIQQYQAGTKLQNITFFAGDFGRRDGGGLRLIPHYEWNRPVRYDCWMEENTIKCAGQRDIDFDDEDFL
;
A
#
# COMPACT_ATOMS: atom_id res chain seq x y z
N MET A 1 25.12 -57.36 -32.35
CA MET A 1 23.99 -58.31 -32.42
C MET A 1 22.75 -57.47 -32.10
N ALA A 2 21.87 -57.07 -33.02
CA ALA A 2 21.10 -57.83 -34.03
C ALA A 2 20.12 -58.82 -33.36
N SER A 3 18.82 -58.92 -33.70
CA SER A 3 17.93 -58.26 -34.70
C SER A 3 16.45 -58.69 -34.41
N ILE A 4 15.32 -58.15 -34.93
CA ILE A 4 14.97 -57.13 -35.95
C ILE A 4 13.53 -56.57 -35.71
N SER A 5 13.04 -55.62 -36.53
CA SER A 5 11.63 -55.14 -36.67
C SER A 5 11.03 -54.31 -35.51
N TRP A 6 10.32 -53.18 -35.70
CA TRP A 6 9.83 -52.43 -36.90
C TRP A 6 8.86 -53.16 -37.84
N VAL A 7 7.59 -52.69 -37.87
CA VAL A 7 6.67 -52.70 -39.04
C VAL A 7 5.44 -51.79 -38.76
N LEU A 8 4.84 -51.24 -39.81
CA LEU A 8 3.54 -50.50 -39.85
C LEU A 8 3.38 -49.21 -39.01
N ARG A 9 3.99 -48.12 -39.52
CA ARG A 9 3.23 -46.87 -39.72
C ARG A 9 2.58 -46.92 -41.12
N LEU A 10 1.26 -47.11 -41.24
CA LEU A 10 0.51 -46.68 -42.43
C LEU A 10 -1.01 -46.70 -42.21
N SER A 11 -1.65 -45.52 -42.15
CA SER A 11 -3.06 -45.25 -42.51
C SER A 11 -3.33 -43.76 -42.31
N PHE A 12 -3.54 -43.05 -43.41
CA PHE A 12 -3.90 -41.63 -43.46
C PHE A 12 -4.85 -41.45 -44.66
N VAL A 13 -5.67 -40.39 -44.67
CA VAL A 13 -6.69 -40.08 -45.69
C VAL A 13 -7.97 -40.96 -45.62
N ILE A 14 -9.07 -40.46 -46.20
CA ILE A 14 -10.41 -41.08 -46.40
C ILE A 14 -11.35 -41.18 -45.18
N ILE A 15 -11.61 -40.07 -44.46
CA ILE A 15 -12.98 -39.72 -43.98
C ILE A 15 -13.15 -38.17 -43.92
N LEU A 16 -13.15 -37.45 -45.06
CA LEU A 16 -13.62 -36.05 -45.06
C LEU A 16 -14.10 -35.48 -46.43
N THR A 17 -14.66 -36.31 -47.29
CA THR A 17 -15.32 -35.86 -48.54
C THR A 17 -16.46 -36.79 -48.90
N LEU A 18 -17.71 -36.35 -48.64
CA LEU A 18 -19.01 -36.74 -49.24
C LEU A 18 -20.16 -36.64 -48.21
N LEU A 19 -20.61 -35.42 -47.91
CA LEU A 19 -22.03 -35.15 -47.68
C LEU A 19 -22.38 -33.80 -48.33
N PHE A 20 -23.56 -33.74 -48.93
CA PHE A 20 -23.85 -32.84 -50.05
C PHE A 20 -24.28 -31.42 -49.66
N ALA A 21 -24.16 -30.56 -50.66
CA ALA A 21 -24.64 -29.17 -50.71
C ALA A 21 -26.08 -28.94 -50.22
N SER A 22 -26.27 -27.76 -49.60
CA SER A 22 -27.28 -26.69 -49.89
C SER A 22 -28.59 -27.04 -50.63
N PRO A 23 -29.74 -26.35 -50.35
CA PRO A 23 -29.78 -24.92 -49.99
C PRO A 23 -30.90 -24.40 -49.03
N THR A 24 -30.69 -23.16 -48.56
CA THR A 24 -31.70 -22.12 -48.24
C THR A 24 -32.99 -22.44 -47.47
N ARG A 25 -33.13 -21.88 -46.27
CA ARG A 25 -34.04 -20.72 -45.98
C ARG A 25 -33.68 -20.08 -44.63
N GLY A 26 -33.99 -18.79 -44.46
CA GLY A 26 -33.45 -17.97 -43.37
C GLY A 26 -34.40 -17.67 -42.22
N HIS A 27 -33.83 -17.17 -41.12
CA HIS A 27 -34.54 -16.46 -40.04
C HIS A 27 -33.67 -15.29 -39.54
N SER A 28 -34.16 -14.06 -39.71
CA SER A 28 -33.54 -12.84 -39.18
C SER A 28 -34.11 -12.53 -37.80
N GLY A 29 -33.36 -12.80 -36.72
CA GLY A 29 -33.97 -12.72 -35.37
C GLY A 29 -33.05 -12.85 -34.15
N SER A 30 -31.79 -12.38 -34.17
CA SER A 30 -30.93 -12.41 -32.96
C SER A 30 -29.92 -11.26 -32.78
N GLN A 31 -29.45 -10.62 -33.85
CA GLN A 31 -28.40 -9.58 -33.77
C GLN A 31 -28.77 -8.34 -32.90
N GLY A 32 -30.05 -8.08 -32.64
CA GLY A 32 -30.49 -6.96 -31.81
C GLY A 32 -30.15 -7.07 -30.32
N TYR A 33 -30.03 -8.28 -29.77
CA TYR A 33 -29.77 -8.48 -28.33
C TYR A 33 -28.28 -8.41 -27.98
N LEU A 34 -27.42 -9.07 -28.76
CA LEU A 34 -25.97 -9.05 -28.53
C LEU A 34 -25.39 -7.63 -28.63
N ARG A 35 -25.92 -6.79 -29.51
CA ARG A 35 -25.46 -5.41 -29.66
C ARG A 35 -25.70 -4.56 -28.41
N ARG A 36 -26.91 -4.62 -27.84
CA ARG A 36 -27.25 -3.91 -26.58
C ARG A 36 -26.45 -4.43 -25.39
N ALA A 37 -26.14 -5.72 -25.34
CA ALA A 37 -25.32 -6.31 -24.27
C ALA A 37 -23.85 -5.84 -24.31
N LEU A 38 -23.27 -5.61 -25.50
CA LEU A 38 -21.96 -4.96 -25.61
C LEU A 38 -22.02 -3.47 -25.27
N GLU A 39 -23.06 -2.77 -25.73
CA GLU A 39 -23.25 -1.33 -25.47
C GLU A 39 -23.49 -1.03 -23.97
N SER A 40 -23.93 -2.00 -23.15
CA SER A 40 -24.06 -1.87 -21.69
C SER A 40 -22.88 -2.37 -20.85
N LEU A 41 -21.77 -2.81 -21.47
CA LEU A 41 -20.59 -3.35 -20.77
C LEU A 41 -19.31 -2.54 -20.98
N GLN A 42 -19.38 -1.43 -21.72
CA GLN A 42 -18.30 -0.44 -21.71
C GLN A 42 -18.30 0.28 -20.35
N LYS A 43 -17.31 -0.02 -19.50
CA LYS A 43 -16.87 0.96 -18.49
C LYS A 43 -16.66 2.30 -19.20
N PRO A 44 -17.07 3.44 -18.61
CA PRO A 44 -16.63 4.73 -19.13
C PRO A 44 -15.10 4.71 -19.19
N ALA A 45 -14.53 5.04 -20.35
CA ALA A 45 -13.09 5.18 -20.48
C ALA A 45 -12.62 6.27 -19.51
N SER A 46 -11.49 6.06 -18.84
CA SER A 46 -10.88 7.09 -17.99
C SER A 46 -10.76 8.39 -18.79
N PRO A 47 -11.11 9.56 -18.22
CA PRO A 47 -11.13 10.80 -18.98
C PRO A 47 -9.75 11.05 -19.61
N ALA A 48 -9.74 11.44 -20.89
CA ALA A 48 -8.48 11.64 -21.59
C ALA A 48 -7.73 12.82 -20.97
N THR A 49 -6.42 12.71 -20.74
CA THR A 49 -5.61 13.86 -20.33
C THR A 49 -5.62 14.95 -21.41
N PHE A 50 -5.66 16.21 -21.00
CA PHE A 50 -5.59 17.34 -21.92
C PHE A 50 -4.13 17.66 -22.28
N SER A 51 -3.89 18.11 -23.51
CA SER A 51 -2.56 18.54 -23.99
C SER A 51 -2.66 19.82 -24.83
N SER A 52 -1.53 20.48 -25.06
CA SER A 52 -1.45 21.64 -25.98
C SER A 52 -1.80 21.33 -27.45
N THR A 53 -1.83 20.06 -27.83
CA THR A 53 -2.24 19.56 -29.15
C THR A 53 -3.68 19.01 -29.18
N THR A 54 -4.40 19.07 -28.07
CA THR A 54 -5.77 18.55 -27.94
C THR A 54 -6.80 19.53 -28.52
N ASP A 55 -7.68 19.02 -29.38
CA ASP A 55 -8.84 19.78 -29.87
C ASP A 55 -9.84 20.02 -28.71
N CYS A 56 -9.93 21.26 -28.27
CA CYS A 56 -10.74 21.70 -27.13
C CYS A 56 -12.21 21.27 -27.25
N GLN A 57 -12.85 21.54 -28.39
CA GLN A 57 -14.28 21.27 -28.59
C GLN A 57 -14.58 19.77 -28.65
N LYS A 58 -13.70 18.98 -29.26
CA LYS A 58 -13.78 17.51 -29.28
C LYS A 58 -13.60 16.93 -27.89
N TRP A 59 -12.60 17.40 -27.13
CA TRP A 59 -12.30 16.90 -25.79
C TRP A 59 -13.42 17.20 -24.79
N LEU A 60 -13.99 18.40 -24.80
CA LEU A 60 -15.11 18.77 -23.91
C LEU A 60 -16.38 17.94 -24.20
N ARG A 61 -16.59 17.48 -25.45
CA ARG A 61 -17.66 16.53 -25.80
C ARG A 61 -17.38 15.10 -25.32
N GLN A 62 -16.12 14.72 -25.14
CA GLN A 62 -15.72 13.39 -24.66
C GLN A 62 -15.71 13.30 -23.12
N ASN A 63 -15.47 14.42 -22.44
CA ASN A 63 -15.35 14.51 -20.98
C ASN A 63 -16.36 15.53 -20.40
N PRO A 64 -17.69 15.30 -20.55
CA PRO A 64 -18.71 16.34 -20.37
C PRO A 64 -18.98 16.75 -18.92
N ALA A 65 -18.52 15.97 -17.93
CA ALA A 65 -18.84 16.14 -16.51
C ALA A 65 -17.60 16.10 -15.58
N SER A 66 -16.42 15.73 -16.09
CA SER A 66 -15.20 15.59 -15.29
C SER A 66 -13.95 16.01 -16.06
N ILE A 67 -13.00 16.59 -15.34
CA ILE A 67 -11.65 16.94 -15.81
C ILE A 67 -10.64 15.97 -15.19
N VAL A 68 -9.59 15.60 -15.91
CA VAL A 68 -8.35 15.08 -15.30
C VAL A 68 -7.27 16.15 -15.38
N TYR A 69 -6.70 16.51 -14.24
CA TYR A 69 -5.68 17.55 -14.09
C TYR A 69 -4.37 16.96 -13.57
N ASN A 70 -3.28 17.11 -14.31
CA ASN A 70 -1.97 16.59 -13.91
C ASN A 70 -1.24 17.63 -13.02
N TYR A 71 -1.36 17.48 -11.70
CA TYR A 71 -0.76 18.39 -10.71
C TYR A 71 0.73 18.13 -10.54
N GLY A 72 1.53 19.18 -10.34
CA GLY A 72 2.97 19.09 -10.07
C GLY A 72 3.86 18.90 -11.30
N VAL A 73 3.36 18.26 -12.37
CA VAL A 73 3.99 18.35 -13.71
C VAL A 73 4.01 19.81 -14.14
N ASN A 74 5.13 20.27 -14.71
CA ASN A 74 5.29 21.63 -15.27
C ASN A 74 4.07 22.02 -16.13
N ASP A 75 3.48 23.19 -15.84
CA ASP A 75 2.24 23.70 -16.43
C ASP A 75 2.16 23.73 -17.97
N THR A 76 3.31 23.74 -18.66
CA THR A 76 3.40 23.67 -20.13
C THR A 76 3.42 22.24 -20.67
N LEU A 77 3.87 21.28 -19.87
CA LEU A 77 3.92 19.84 -20.18
C LEU A 77 2.70 19.08 -19.66
N SER A 78 2.11 19.53 -18.55
CA SER A 78 0.95 18.92 -17.89
C SER A 78 -0.35 19.07 -18.68
N GLY A 79 -0.37 20.03 -19.61
CA GLY A 79 -1.57 20.50 -20.32
C GLY A 79 -2.40 21.51 -19.54
N ALA A 80 -2.03 21.87 -18.30
CA ALA A 80 -2.83 22.69 -17.39
C ALA A 80 -3.18 24.08 -17.95
N VAL A 81 -2.18 24.81 -18.49
CA VAL A 81 -2.40 26.11 -19.14
C VAL A 81 -3.30 25.96 -20.37
N SER A 82 -3.05 24.95 -21.22
CA SER A 82 -3.86 24.72 -22.43
C SER A 82 -5.31 24.31 -22.12
N LEU A 83 -5.54 23.60 -21.01
CA LEU A 83 -6.86 23.23 -20.51
C LEU A 83 -7.60 24.47 -19.98
N ARG A 84 -6.93 25.32 -19.20
CA ARG A 84 -7.48 26.61 -18.76
C ARG A 84 -7.84 27.48 -19.96
N ASP A 85 -6.92 27.65 -20.90
CA ASP A 85 -7.10 28.50 -22.09
C ASP A 85 -8.12 27.91 -23.10
N CYS A 86 -8.41 26.61 -23.01
CA CYS A 86 -9.58 25.98 -23.63
C CYS A 86 -10.88 26.35 -22.88
N LEU A 87 -10.89 26.21 -21.55
CA LEU A 87 -12.05 26.49 -20.71
C LEU A 87 -12.42 27.97 -20.65
N ILE A 88 -11.52 28.92 -20.91
CA ILE A 88 -11.84 30.36 -21.00
C ILE A 88 -12.79 30.67 -22.18
N ARG A 89 -12.74 29.91 -23.27
CA ARG A 89 -13.41 30.24 -24.54
C ARG A 89 -14.94 30.20 -24.46
N ASP A 90 -15.62 30.98 -25.30
CA ASP A 90 -17.08 30.94 -25.40
C ASP A 90 -17.62 29.56 -25.80
N GLU A 91 -16.90 28.83 -26.66
CA GLU A 91 -17.26 27.46 -27.07
C GLU A 91 -17.29 26.45 -25.91
N ALA A 92 -16.58 26.74 -24.80
CA ALA A 92 -16.58 25.92 -23.60
C ALA A 92 -17.69 26.29 -22.60
N ALA A 93 -18.49 27.33 -22.84
CA ALA A 93 -19.45 27.86 -21.86
C ALA A 93 -20.49 26.82 -21.38
N GLN A 94 -20.97 25.95 -22.27
CA GLN A 94 -21.88 24.87 -21.88
C GLN A 94 -21.17 23.77 -21.09
N ALA A 95 -19.90 23.48 -21.38
CA ALA A 95 -19.12 22.48 -20.66
C ALA A 95 -18.76 22.97 -19.24
N ARG A 96 -18.44 24.26 -19.06
CA ARG A 96 -18.21 24.88 -17.74
C ARG A 96 -19.39 24.69 -16.78
N GLN A 97 -20.62 24.66 -17.30
CA GLN A 97 -21.84 24.42 -16.51
C GLN A 97 -22.09 22.94 -16.18
N ASN A 98 -21.49 22.01 -16.93
CA ASN A 98 -21.74 20.57 -16.78
C ASN A 98 -20.65 19.84 -15.98
N ILE A 99 -19.45 20.41 -15.86
CA ILE A 99 -18.33 19.79 -15.15
C ILE A 99 -18.51 19.93 -13.64
N GLN A 100 -18.71 18.80 -12.97
CA GLN A 100 -18.94 18.67 -11.52
C GLN A 100 -17.73 18.08 -10.78
N GLU A 101 -16.72 17.56 -11.50
CA GLU A 101 -15.56 16.90 -10.88
C GLU A 101 -14.22 17.31 -11.53
N ILE A 102 -13.19 17.57 -10.70
CA ILE A 102 -11.78 17.61 -11.11
C ILE A 102 -11.03 16.45 -10.47
N GLN A 103 -10.48 15.55 -11.27
CA GLN A 103 -9.65 14.43 -10.85
C GLN A 103 -8.18 14.81 -10.96
N ILE A 104 -7.55 15.07 -9.81
CA ILE A 104 -6.12 15.35 -9.75
C ILE A 104 -5.33 14.06 -9.94
N SER A 105 -4.58 13.99 -11.02
CA SER A 105 -3.49 13.02 -11.22
C SER A 105 -2.22 13.65 -10.67
N PHE A 106 -1.58 13.02 -9.69
CA PHE A 106 -0.23 13.35 -9.27
C PHE A 106 0.73 12.41 -10.02
N PRO A 107 1.75 12.88 -10.77
CA PRO A 107 2.84 12.02 -11.18
C PRO A 107 3.59 11.56 -9.92
N LEU A 108 4.23 10.40 -9.97
CA LEU A 108 4.80 9.80 -8.76
C LEU A 108 6.00 10.60 -8.21
N PHE A 109 6.72 11.37 -9.05
CA PHE A 109 8.03 11.93 -8.71
C PHE A 109 8.27 13.41 -9.07
N SER A 110 7.26 14.20 -9.45
CA SER A 110 7.48 15.65 -9.64
C SER A 110 7.51 16.39 -8.30
N GLN A 111 8.58 17.13 -8.01
CA GLN A 111 8.44 18.30 -7.13
C GLN A 111 7.43 19.26 -7.77
N SER A 112 6.46 19.76 -7.01
CA SER A 112 5.51 20.73 -7.54
C SER A 112 6.23 22.03 -7.90
N GLY A 113 6.38 22.29 -9.20
CA GLY A 113 6.81 23.59 -9.70
C GLY A 113 5.96 24.68 -9.04
N GLY A 114 6.62 25.69 -8.46
CA GLY A 114 6.06 26.56 -7.42
C GLY A 114 5.06 27.61 -7.90
N GLU A 115 4.02 27.22 -8.62
CA GLU A 115 2.77 27.94 -8.85
C GLU A 115 1.72 26.93 -9.35
N GLN A 116 0.46 27.08 -8.94
CA GLN A 116 -0.66 26.24 -9.41
C GLN A 116 -1.82 27.09 -9.91
N GLN A 117 -1.48 28.25 -10.49
CA GLN A 117 -2.45 29.24 -10.95
C GLN A 117 -3.48 28.67 -11.94
N PRO A 118 -3.11 27.83 -12.95
CA PRO A 118 -4.10 27.25 -13.85
C PRO A 118 -5.15 26.37 -13.15
N LEU A 119 -4.81 25.67 -12.05
CA LEU A 119 -5.80 24.92 -11.27
C LEU A 119 -6.78 25.87 -10.57
N GLN A 120 -6.27 26.97 -10.00
CA GLN A 120 -7.11 27.99 -9.35
C GLN A 120 -8.04 28.65 -10.37
N ASP A 121 -7.50 29.06 -11.52
CA ASP A 121 -8.25 29.65 -12.63
C ASP A 121 -9.36 28.69 -13.13
N ILE A 122 -9.05 27.39 -13.25
CA ILE A 122 -10.01 26.34 -13.64
C ILE A 122 -11.11 26.18 -12.58
N ILE A 123 -10.76 26.10 -11.30
CA ILE A 123 -11.74 25.98 -10.20
C ILE A 123 -12.72 27.18 -10.21
N GLN A 124 -12.21 28.40 -10.37
CA GLN A 124 -13.04 29.62 -10.43
C GLN A 124 -13.96 29.68 -11.66
N MET A 125 -13.60 29.00 -12.76
CA MET A 125 -14.40 28.95 -13.98
C MET A 125 -15.56 27.92 -13.95
N LEU A 126 -15.66 27.06 -12.93
CA LEU A 126 -16.61 25.94 -12.88
C LEU A 126 -17.68 26.16 -11.79
N PRO A 127 -18.79 26.87 -12.10
CA PRO A 127 -19.78 27.29 -11.09
C PRO A 127 -20.53 26.13 -10.42
N ASN A 128 -20.50 24.93 -11.01
CA ASN A 128 -21.19 23.73 -10.51
C ASN A 128 -20.19 22.63 -10.08
N LEU A 129 -18.96 23.00 -9.71
CA LEU A 129 -17.92 22.06 -9.26
C LEU A 129 -18.26 21.50 -7.87
N GLU A 130 -18.79 20.27 -7.83
CA GLU A 130 -19.21 19.59 -6.59
C GLU A 130 -18.07 18.86 -5.88
N SER A 131 -17.04 18.37 -6.61
CA SER A 131 -15.94 17.66 -5.98
C SER A 131 -14.60 17.78 -6.72
N ILE A 132 -13.52 17.64 -5.96
CA ILE A 132 -12.17 17.45 -6.49
C ILE A 132 -11.63 16.14 -5.89
N ARG A 133 -11.02 15.25 -6.66
CA ARG A 133 -10.56 13.91 -6.23
C ARG A 133 -9.10 13.66 -6.59
N SER A 134 -8.50 12.59 -6.08
CA SER A 134 -7.13 12.18 -6.43
C SER A 134 -7.16 10.82 -7.09
N LEU A 135 -6.42 10.63 -8.19
CA LEU A 135 -6.37 9.37 -8.94
C LEU A 135 -5.24 8.46 -8.46
N ASN A 136 -4.07 9.01 -8.12
CA ASN A 136 -2.85 8.23 -7.90
C ASN A 136 -2.53 7.99 -6.42
N LEU A 137 -3.57 7.70 -5.63
CA LEU A 137 -3.44 7.11 -4.29
C LEU A 137 -3.96 5.67 -4.31
N GLN A 138 -3.22 4.79 -5.00
CA GLN A 138 -3.49 3.34 -5.03
C GLN A 138 -2.65 2.54 -4.01
N MET A 139 -1.99 3.20 -3.07
CA MET A 139 -1.67 2.59 -1.78
C MET A 139 -2.84 2.78 -0.80
N SER A 140 -3.56 1.69 -0.53
CA SER A 140 -4.57 1.54 0.54
C SER A 140 -5.69 2.62 0.61
N GLN A 141 -6.88 2.28 0.13
CA GLN A 141 -8.08 3.09 0.31
C GLN A 141 -8.34 3.43 1.80
N LYS A 142 -8.42 4.72 2.15
CA LYS A 142 -9.45 5.24 3.08
C LYS A 142 -9.58 6.78 3.08
N ASN A 143 -10.84 7.19 3.06
CA ASN A 143 -11.42 8.48 3.44
C ASN A 143 -11.21 9.70 2.52
N ASN A 144 -12.31 10.44 2.31
CA ASN A 144 -12.33 11.72 1.62
C ASN A 144 -12.10 12.85 2.63
N SER A 145 -10.98 13.57 2.52
CA SER A 145 -10.84 14.94 3.03
C SER A 145 -9.71 15.64 2.28
N ARG A 146 -9.75 16.97 2.24
CA ARG A 146 -8.81 17.81 1.50
C ARG A 146 -8.49 19.08 2.28
N SER A 147 -7.20 19.34 2.51
CA SER A 147 -6.69 20.69 2.33
C SER A 147 -6.26 20.84 0.87
N ILE A 148 -6.36 22.05 0.33
CA ILE A 148 -5.56 22.51 -0.80
C ILE A 148 -4.86 23.75 -0.26
N ASP A 149 -3.53 23.71 -0.17
CA ASP A 149 -2.75 24.84 0.32
C ASP A 149 -2.60 25.87 -0.81
N PHE A 150 -2.86 27.15 -0.52
CA PHE A 150 -2.77 28.25 -1.48
C PHE A 150 -1.56 29.16 -1.16
N VAL A 151 -1.00 29.77 -2.19
CA VAL A 151 -0.02 30.87 -2.11
C VAL A 151 -0.57 32.01 -2.96
N ASN A 152 -0.35 33.27 -2.57
CA ASN A 152 -0.82 34.43 -3.32
C ASN A 152 0.32 35.15 -4.04
N ASP A 153 -0.05 36.04 -4.97
CA ASP A 153 0.82 36.87 -5.81
C ASP A 153 1.83 37.75 -5.04
N SER A 154 1.74 37.84 -3.71
CA SER A 154 2.70 38.56 -2.87
C SER A 154 3.80 37.66 -2.27
N GLY A 155 3.86 36.39 -2.66
CA GLY A 155 4.80 35.39 -2.12
C GLY A 155 4.53 34.98 -0.67
N ASN A 156 3.45 35.50 -0.07
CA ASN A 156 3.00 35.09 1.26
C ASN A 156 2.17 33.80 1.13
N PRO A 157 2.43 32.76 1.94
CA PRO A 157 1.55 31.60 2.00
C PRO A 157 0.17 32.06 2.46
N VAL A 158 -0.86 31.81 1.65
CA VAL A 158 -2.24 32.03 2.10
C VAL A 158 -2.47 30.99 3.17
N VAL A 159 -2.67 31.45 4.42
CA VAL A 159 -3.01 30.57 5.53
C VAL A 159 -4.22 29.75 5.12
N PRO A 160 -4.12 28.43 4.96
CA PRO A 160 -5.29 27.61 4.72
C PRO A 160 -6.13 27.72 5.97
N PHE A 161 -7.30 28.36 5.87
CA PHE A 161 -8.27 28.31 6.94
C PHE A 161 -8.74 26.86 7.00
N ILE A 162 -8.29 26.12 8.01
CA ILE A 162 -8.78 24.78 8.30
C ILE A 162 -10.20 24.96 8.82
N GLU A 163 -11.15 25.03 7.90
CA GLU A 163 -12.56 25.14 8.24
C GLU A 163 -13.00 23.90 9.02
N CYS A 164 -13.73 24.11 10.12
CA CYS A 164 -14.37 23.05 10.90
C CYS A 164 -15.56 22.37 10.19
N SER A 165 -15.64 22.54 8.85
CA SER A 165 -16.57 21.88 7.93
C SER A 165 -16.12 20.45 7.59
N SER A 166 -14.83 20.12 7.72
CA SER A 166 -14.31 18.76 7.54
C SER A 166 -14.38 17.92 8.83
N ASP A 167 -14.67 16.62 8.68
CA ASP A 167 -14.62 15.62 9.76
C ASP A 167 -13.27 14.89 9.85
N SER A 168 -12.30 15.21 8.99
CA SER A 168 -11.02 14.50 8.92
C SER A 168 -9.86 15.44 8.60
N LEU A 169 -8.86 15.52 9.47
CA LEU A 169 -7.61 16.23 9.19
C LEU A 169 -6.53 15.27 8.69
N VAL A 170 -5.77 15.71 7.68
CA VAL A 170 -4.61 15.01 7.15
C VAL A 170 -3.44 15.99 7.11
N TYR A 171 -2.31 15.57 7.64
CA TYR A 171 -1.04 16.27 7.62
C TYR A 171 0.06 15.27 7.23
N ASP A 172 0.92 15.68 6.31
CA ASP A 172 2.21 15.03 6.04
C ASP A 172 3.24 16.14 5.75
N GLY A 173 4.40 16.09 6.39
CA GLY A 173 5.46 17.08 6.17
C GLY A 173 6.42 17.29 7.35
N GLY A 174 7.71 17.43 7.05
CA GLY A 174 8.77 17.45 8.06
C GLY A 174 9.36 18.82 8.42
N GLU A 175 8.85 19.93 7.87
CA GLU A 175 9.68 21.14 7.69
C GLU A 175 9.35 22.33 8.62
N SER A 176 8.11 22.53 9.05
CA SER A 176 7.71 23.74 9.80
C SER A 176 6.85 23.44 11.03
N ASP A 177 7.27 23.95 12.19
CA ASP A 177 6.49 23.86 13.44
C ASP A 177 5.18 24.65 13.34
N GLU A 178 5.14 25.76 12.59
CA GLU A 178 3.91 26.54 12.40
C GLU A 178 2.78 25.72 11.77
N ARG A 179 3.10 24.79 10.85
CA ARG A 179 2.09 23.92 10.22
C ARG A 179 1.56 22.90 11.24
N LEU A 180 2.41 22.41 12.14
CA LEU A 180 2.03 21.49 13.21
C LEU A 180 1.21 22.19 14.31
N ASP A 181 1.57 23.42 14.67
CA ASP A 181 0.80 24.27 15.59
C ASP A 181 -0.59 24.63 15.01
N ARG A 182 -0.69 24.91 13.70
CA ARG A 182 -2.00 25.12 13.02
C ARG A 182 -2.87 23.85 13.03
N LEU A 183 -2.28 22.68 12.80
CA LEU A 183 -2.99 21.38 12.90
C LEU A 183 -3.51 21.16 14.33
N TYR A 184 -2.68 21.46 15.33
CA TYR A 184 -3.02 21.38 16.75
C TYR A 184 -4.13 22.38 17.13
N ASP A 185 -4.04 23.64 16.72
CA ASP A 185 -5.08 24.64 17.03
C ASP A 185 -6.40 24.31 16.32
N ALA A 186 -6.37 23.69 15.13
CA ALA A 186 -7.56 23.11 14.49
C ALA A 186 -8.15 21.93 15.29
N LEU A 187 -7.31 21.04 15.83
CA LEU A 187 -7.76 19.96 16.73
C LEU A 187 -8.34 20.48 18.05
N VAL A 188 -7.93 21.65 18.55
CA VAL A 188 -8.52 22.27 19.75
C VAL A 188 -9.82 23.04 19.43
N THR A 189 -9.95 23.61 18.22
CA THR A 189 -11.07 24.50 17.87
C THR A 189 -12.21 23.85 17.09
N CYS A 190 -11.99 22.75 16.38
CA CYS A 190 -12.99 22.10 15.52
C CYS A 190 -13.57 20.82 16.15
N PRO A 191 -14.72 20.89 16.86
CA PRO A 191 -15.27 19.75 17.61
C PRO A 191 -15.83 18.61 16.73
N ASN A 192 -15.93 18.81 15.41
CA ASN A 192 -16.52 17.87 14.46
C ASN A 192 -15.53 16.82 13.93
N ILE A 193 -14.21 16.99 14.14
CA ILE A 193 -13.20 16.09 13.58
C ILE A 193 -13.31 14.71 14.24
N ARG A 194 -13.44 13.69 13.40
CA ARG A 194 -13.51 12.26 13.74
C ARG A 194 -12.28 11.49 13.30
N SER A 195 -11.49 12.02 12.38
CA SER A 195 -10.29 11.35 11.88
C SER A 195 -9.08 12.27 11.89
N LEU A 196 -7.94 11.76 12.34
CA LEU A 196 -6.65 12.44 12.19
C LEU A 196 -5.65 11.47 11.53
N SER A 197 -4.97 11.95 10.50
CA SER A 197 -3.76 11.33 9.97
C SER A 197 -2.63 12.35 10.03
N LEU A 198 -1.60 12.09 10.83
CA LEU A 198 -0.44 12.97 11.01
C LEU A 198 0.85 12.18 10.78
N SER A 199 1.53 12.51 9.69
CA SER A 199 2.84 11.97 9.31
C SER A 199 3.93 13.03 9.54
N LEU A 200 4.87 12.71 10.42
CA LEU A 200 6.04 13.53 10.76
C LEU A 200 7.29 12.84 10.22
N SER A 201 7.56 13.05 8.93
CA SER A 201 8.83 12.75 8.29
C SER A 201 9.90 13.78 8.66
N GLN A 202 11.18 13.50 8.40
CA GLN A 202 12.26 14.48 8.52
C GLN A 202 12.59 15.03 7.13
N GLY A 203 12.41 16.34 6.94
CA GLY A 203 12.68 17.01 5.66
C GLY A 203 14.12 17.51 5.57
N GLY A 204 14.83 17.10 4.52
CA GLY A 204 16.15 17.64 4.16
C GLY A 204 17.32 17.20 5.06
N CYS A 205 18.51 17.74 4.77
CA CYS A 205 19.78 17.33 5.37
C CYS A 205 20.01 17.81 6.82
N SER A 206 18.95 18.12 7.57
CA SER A 206 19.01 18.68 8.92
C SER A 206 19.29 17.59 9.97
N ILE A 207 20.55 17.21 10.12
CA ILE A 207 21.01 16.20 11.10
C ILE A 207 20.73 16.70 12.53
N GLY A 208 19.73 16.10 13.17
CA GLY A 208 19.31 16.40 14.54
C GLY A 208 18.11 15.58 14.97
N ASP A 209 17.84 15.53 16.29
CA ASP A 209 16.70 14.81 16.87
C ASP A 209 15.40 15.61 16.68
N THR A 210 14.86 15.63 15.45
CA THR A 210 13.66 16.39 15.09
C THR A 210 12.37 15.61 15.36
N ARG A 211 12.31 14.89 16.49
CA ARG A 211 11.10 14.21 16.96
C ARG A 211 10.06 15.25 17.38
N ARG A 212 9.16 15.57 16.46
CA ARG A 212 8.13 16.62 16.64
C ARG A 212 6.95 16.10 17.48
N SER A 213 6.33 17.01 18.21
CA SER A 213 5.13 16.77 19.02
C SER A 213 4.37 18.07 19.27
N PHE A 214 3.12 17.99 19.73
CA PHE A 214 2.28 19.17 19.95
C PHE A 214 2.75 20.06 21.12
N ASN A 215 2.59 21.38 20.96
CA ASN A 215 2.84 22.39 21.99
C ASN A 215 1.65 22.51 22.98
N TRP A 216 1.39 21.44 23.74
CA TRP A 216 0.24 21.31 24.65
C TRP A 216 0.05 22.50 25.60
N LYS A 217 -1.18 23.04 25.62
CA LYS A 217 -1.63 24.10 26.52
C LYS A 217 -2.40 23.47 27.69
N LYS A 218 -2.67 24.23 28.77
CA LYS A 218 -3.31 23.65 29.97
C LYS A 218 -4.84 23.66 29.82
N GLY A 219 -5.43 22.49 29.64
CA GLY A 219 -6.88 22.31 29.53
C GLY A 219 -7.35 22.02 28.10
N ASP A 220 -6.45 21.59 27.22
CA ASP A 220 -6.80 21.15 25.88
C ASP A 220 -7.75 19.96 25.90
N HIS A 221 -8.76 20.03 25.02
CA HIS A 221 -9.64 18.92 24.73
C HIS A 221 -9.76 18.78 23.21
N PHE A 222 -9.22 17.68 22.68
CA PHE A 222 -9.40 17.28 21.30
C PHE A 222 -10.79 16.63 21.10
N PRO A 223 -11.33 16.65 19.88
CA PRO A 223 -12.60 16.02 19.57
C PRO A 223 -12.54 14.49 19.67
N ARG A 224 -13.71 13.87 19.55
CA ARG A 224 -13.91 12.42 19.69
C ARG A 224 -13.45 11.69 18.44
N LEU A 225 -12.13 11.53 18.29
CA LEU A 225 -11.55 10.79 17.16
C LEU A 225 -12.01 9.33 17.16
N GLU A 226 -12.54 8.89 16.03
CA GLU A 226 -12.94 7.54 15.69
C GLU A 226 -11.81 6.82 14.90
N ASN A 227 -10.96 7.57 14.19
CA ASN A 227 -9.75 7.08 13.53
C ASN A 227 -8.53 7.93 13.90
N LEU A 228 -7.40 7.29 14.24
CA LEU A 228 -6.13 7.96 14.49
C LEU A 228 -4.98 7.22 13.80
N THR A 229 -4.34 7.89 12.84
CA THR A 229 -3.09 7.46 12.20
C THR A 229 -1.97 8.42 12.60
N LEU A 230 -0.91 7.93 13.25
CA LEU A 230 0.28 8.74 13.58
C LEU A 230 1.56 8.07 13.06
N SER A 231 2.44 8.84 12.44
CA SER A 231 3.76 8.41 11.98
C SER A 231 4.82 9.40 12.46
N GLY A 232 5.93 8.93 13.04
CA GLY A 232 7.06 9.78 13.49
C GLY A 232 6.80 10.69 14.71
N TYR A 233 5.63 10.61 15.35
CA TYR A 233 5.25 11.45 16.50
C TYR A 233 5.98 11.03 17.79
N ASP A 234 6.51 11.99 18.56
CA ASP A 234 7.18 11.67 19.84
C ASP A 234 6.21 11.43 20.99
N TRP A 235 6.12 10.19 21.45
CA TRP A 235 5.36 9.80 22.64
C TRP A 235 6.11 10.00 23.97
N ASP A 236 7.44 9.88 23.94
CA ASP A 236 8.33 9.88 25.11
C ASP A 236 8.72 11.30 25.56
N SER A 237 8.75 12.26 24.63
CA SER A 237 9.20 13.63 24.89
C SER A 237 8.46 14.29 26.07
N ARG A 238 9.27 14.98 26.89
CA ARG A 238 8.91 15.66 28.15
C ARG A 238 9.79 16.89 28.31
N VAL A 239 9.21 18.04 28.58
CA VAL A 239 9.95 19.28 28.91
C VAL A 239 10.89 19.10 30.12
N ASN A 240 10.57 18.17 31.03
CA ASN A 240 11.49 17.60 32.02
C ASN A 240 10.85 16.38 32.70
N ARG A 241 11.63 15.61 33.47
CA ARG A 241 11.18 14.38 34.18
C ARG A 241 10.02 14.57 35.19
N ARG A 242 9.61 15.80 35.52
CA ARG A 242 8.42 16.07 36.38
C ARG A 242 7.17 16.48 35.59
N LYS A 243 7.26 16.54 34.26
CA LYS A 243 6.13 16.81 33.36
C LYS A 243 5.60 15.48 32.79
N PRO A 244 4.30 15.40 32.46
CA PRO A 244 3.76 14.27 31.70
C PRO A 244 4.48 14.16 30.35
N SER A 245 4.57 12.96 29.76
CA SER A 245 4.97 12.84 28.36
C SER A 245 3.80 13.16 27.43
N ASN A 246 4.09 13.28 26.15
CA ASN A 246 3.06 13.43 25.13
C ASN A 246 2.01 12.32 25.16
N ALA A 247 2.38 11.08 25.50
CA ALA A 247 1.41 10.00 25.71
C ALA A 247 0.41 10.31 26.86
N GLU A 248 0.91 10.81 27.99
CA GLU A 248 0.07 11.20 29.13
C GLU A 248 -0.80 12.45 28.82
N HIS A 249 -0.28 13.40 28.03
CA HIS A 249 -1.04 14.54 27.53
C HIS A 249 -2.16 14.11 26.56
N TRP A 250 -1.85 13.25 25.59
CA TRP A 250 -2.83 12.62 24.70
C TRP A 250 -3.92 11.87 25.48
N ARG A 251 -3.55 11.12 26.53
CA ARG A 251 -4.50 10.40 27.40
C ARG A 251 -5.44 11.35 28.15
N ALA A 252 -4.95 12.51 28.58
CA ALA A 252 -5.75 13.50 29.30
C ALA A 252 -6.66 14.35 28.38
N SER A 253 -6.27 14.53 27.11
CA SER A 253 -6.90 15.51 26.22
C SER A 253 -7.98 14.94 25.27
N MET A 254 -8.19 13.62 25.20
CA MET A 254 -9.11 12.99 24.24
C MET A 254 -9.98 11.89 24.86
N ASP A 255 -11.21 11.71 24.36
CA ASP A 255 -12.10 10.60 24.73
C ASP A 255 -11.76 9.33 23.92
N TRP A 256 -10.76 8.58 24.40
CA TRP A 256 -10.27 7.33 23.79
C TRP A 256 -11.31 6.21 23.72
N SER A 257 -12.47 6.34 24.39
CA SER A 257 -13.55 5.35 24.30
C SER A 257 -14.35 5.39 22.99
N LYS A 258 -14.03 6.34 22.09
CA LYS A 258 -14.66 6.50 20.77
C LYS A 258 -13.76 6.03 19.62
N LEU A 259 -12.48 5.83 19.90
CA LEU A 259 -11.49 5.43 18.91
C LEU A 259 -11.73 3.99 18.44
N LYS A 260 -12.03 3.81 17.15
CA LYS A 260 -12.30 2.52 16.51
C LYS A 260 -11.11 1.97 15.72
N ARG A 261 -10.31 2.84 15.09
CA ARG A 261 -9.07 2.47 14.39
C ARG A 261 -7.87 3.23 14.93
N LEU A 262 -6.78 2.50 15.13
CA LEU A 262 -5.47 3.02 15.53
C LEU A 262 -4.38 2.49 14.59
N ASP A 263 -3.54 3.37 14.05
CA ASP A 263 -2.57 3.06 13.02
C ASP A 263 -1.24 3.81 13.26
N PHE A 264 -0.20 3.09 13.66
CA PHE A 264 1.05 3.69 14.12
C PHE A 264 2.31 3.09 13.50
N SER A 265 3.31 3.94 13.27
CA SER A 265 4.70 3.53 13.10
C SER A 265 5.32 3.21 14.47
N LEU A 266 5.47 1.94 14.83
CA LEU A 266 6.18 1.42 16.03
C LEU A 266 6.26 2.38 17.25
N PRO A 267 5.18 2.59 18.02
CA PRO A 267 5.17 3.56 19.12
C PRO A 267 6.01 3.10 20.33
N GLN A 268 6.68 4.05 21.00
CA GLN A 268 7.54 3.78 22.14
C GLN A 268 6.79 3.28 23.40
N ASN A 269 7.56 2.75 24.36
CA ASN A 269 7.04 2.19 25.62
C ASN A 269 6.12 3.15 26.38
N SER A 270 6.35 4.47 26.38
CA SER A 270 5.45 5.39 27.10
C SER A 270 4.02 5.37 26.56
N PHE A 271 3.81 5.14 25.26
CA PHE A 271 2.48 4.89 24.72
C PHE A 271 1.93 3.54 25.20
N LEU A 272 2.72 2.48 25.05
CA LEU A 272 2.33 1.10 25.38
C LEU A 272 2.01 0.88 26.86
N ASP A 273 2.62 1.65 27.75
CA ASP A 273 2.32 1.67 29.19
C ASP A 273 1.13 2.59 29.50
N THR A 274 1.04 3.77 28.86
CA THR A 274 -0.04 4.74 29.12
C THR A 274 -1.42 4.26 28.67
N PHE A 275 -1.50 3.45 27.60
CA PHE A 275 -2.77 3.04 26.97
C PHE A 275 -3.13 1.55 27.14
N ARG A 276 -2.39 0.79 27.95
CA ARG A 276 -2.64 -0.64 28.19
C ARG A 276 -4.01 -0.86 28.84
N GLY A 277 -4.96 -1.38 28.08
CA GLY A 277 -6.34 -1.62 28.53
C GLY A 277 -7.27 -0.40 28.51
N GLU A 278 -6.82 0.76 28.03
CA GLU A 278 -7.59 2.01 28.01
C GLU A 278 -8.44 2.19 26.73
N LEU A 279 -8.06 1.50 25.66
CA LEU A 279 -8.63 1.67 24.31
C LEU A 279 -9.92 0.87 24.11
N GLY A 280 -10.88 0.99 25.05
CA GLY A 280 -12.05 0.13 25.15
C GLY A 280 -13.06 0.16 23.98
N GLY A 281 -12.90 1.10 23.03
CA GLY A 281 -13.72 1.18 21.81
C GLY A 281 -13.07 0.59 20.54
N LEU A 282 -11.83 0.09 20.64
CA LEU A 282 -11.00 -0.21 19.47
C LEU A 282 -11.42 -1.50 18.74
N GLU A 283 -11.60 -1.41 17.43
CA GLU A 283 -11.93 -2.54 16.53
C GLU A 283 -10.76 -2.92 15.61
N SER A 284 -9.87 -1.98 15.29
CA SER A 284 -8.77 -2.13 14.32
C SER A 284 -7.48 -1.55 14.88
N LEU A 285 -6.43 -2.38 14.97
CA LEU A 285 -5.07 -1.95 15.29
C LEU A 285 -4.11 -2.27 14.14
N ILE A 286 -3.31 -1.29 13.75
CA ILE A 286 -2.26 -1.42 12.75
C ILE A 286 -0.95 -0.90 13.37
N LEU A 287 0.03 -1.78 13.49
CA LEU A 287 1.43 -1.45 13.78
C LEU A 287 2.21 -1.64 12.47
N ARG A 288 2.67 -0.53 11.88
CA ARG A 288 3.62 -0.47 10.77
C ARG A 288 5.04 -0.35 11.31
N HIS A 289 6.01 -0.58 10.42
CA HIS A 289 7.42 -0.16 10.54
C HIS A 289 7.58 1.29 11.03
N LYS A 290 8.81 1.65 11.43
CA LYS A 290 9.20 3.05 11.62
C LYS A 290 9.57 3.64 10.26
N LEU A 291 9.46 4.97 10.10
CA LEU A 291 10.16 5.67 9.01
C LEU A 291 11.49 6.20 9.52
N GLY A 292 12.56 5.95 8.76
CA GLY A 292 13.89 6.44 9.02
C GLY A 292 14.10 7.88 8.60
N PHE A 293 15.29 8.40 8.90
CA PHE A 293 15.66 9.80 8.61
C PHE A 293 15.46 10.16 7.14
N TRP A 294 15.75 9.24 6.22
CA TRP A 294 15.70 9.48 4.77
C TRP A 294 14.31 9.20 4.19
N GLY A 295 13.34 8.89 5.05
CA GLY A 295 12.05 8.32 4.68
C GLY A 295 12.18 6.95 4.02
N ASP A 296 13.29 6.26 4.31
CA ASP A 296 13.40 4.81 4.30
C ASP A 296 12.45 4.20 5.33
N GLU A 297 12.11 2.93 5.18
CA GLU A 297 11.35 2.19 6.21
C GLU A 297 12.35 1.43 7.10
N GLU A 298 12.11 1.41 8.42
CA GLU A 298 12.97 0.80 9.45
C GLU A 298 12.22 -0.28 10.27
N THR A 299 12.86 -1.42 10.56
CA THR A 299 12.33 -2.46 11.47
C THR A 299 13.01 -2.53 12.85
N LEU A 300 12.36 -3.19 13.82
CA LEU A 300 12.95 -3.46 15.15
C LEU A 300 13.87 -4.69 15.14
N CYS A 301 15.15 -4.46 14.89
CA CYS A 301 16.09 -5.54 14.66
C CYS A 301 16.20 -6.59 15.76
N GLY A 302 16.26 -7.85 15.34
CA GLY A 302 16.18 -9.01 16.21
C GLY A 302 17.33 -9.16 17.22
N PHE A 303 18.45 -8.46 17.01
CA PHE A 303 19.65 -8.56 17.85
C PHE A 303 19.76 -7.50 18.96
N ASP A 304 18.87 -6.52 19.03
CA ASP A 304 18.84 -5.55 20.14
C ASP A 304 17.95 -6.06 21.29
N ALA A 305 18.51 -6.08 22.51
CA ALA A 305 17.79 -6.43 23.73
C ALA A 305 16.67 -5.43 24.05
N THR A 306 16.81 -4.16 23.63
CA THR A 306 15.79 -3.13 23.76
C THR A 306 14.60 -3.42 22.84
N ALA A 307 14.86 -3.81 21.60
CA ALA A 307 13.85 -4.29 20.66
C ALA A 307 13.10 -5.54 21.17
N GLU A 308 13.79 -6.47 21.85
CA GLU A 308 13.13 -7.64 22.44
C GLU A 308 12.20 -7.27 23.60
N ALA A 309 12.64 -6.42 24.52
CA ALA A 309 11.77 -5.89 25.58
C ALA A 309 10.55 -5.16 24.99
N LEU A 310 10.75 -4.40 23.91
CA LEU A 310 9.68 -3.71 23.18
C LEU A 310 8.69 -4.68 22.50
N ARG A 311 9.15 -5.80 21.92
CA ARG A 311 8.28 -6.87 21.37
C ARG A 311 7.42 -7.55 22.45
N GLN A 312 7.98 -7.79 23.63
CA GLN A 312 7.20 -8.31 24.77
C GLN A 312 6.18 -7.27 25.27
N ASN A 313 6.51 -5.97 25.22
CA ASN A 313 5.58 -4.89 25.53
C ASN A 313 4.47 -4.73 24.48
N TYR A 314 4.75 -4.85 23.17
CA TYR A 314 3.70 -4.91 22.14
C TYR A 314 2.77 -6.11 22.35
N THR A 315 3.33 -7.30 22.59
CA THR A 315 2.55 -8.51 22.88
C THR A 315 1.60 -8.29 24.07
N SER A 316 2.12 -7.69 25.14
CA SER A 316 1.36 -7.41 26.38
C SER A 316 0.35 -6.28 26.23
N PHE A 317 0.66 -5.27 25.41
CA PHE A 317 -0.25 -4.18 25.05
C PHE A 317 -1.42 -4.69 24.21
N ILE A 318 -1.13 -5.40 23.11
CA ILE A 318 -2.13 -5.95 22.18
C ILE A 318 -3.10 -6.85 22.95
N ALA A 319 -2.59 -7.85 23.69
CA ALA A 319 -3.43 -8.80 24.40
C ALA A 319 -4.27 -8.21 25.56
N ALA A 320 -4.04 -6.95 25.93
CA ALA A 320 -4.84 -6.18 26.89
C ALA A 320 -5.91 -5.28 26.25
N LEU A 321 -5.97 -5.20 24.91
CA LEU A 321 -7.02 -4.48 24.18
C LEU A 321 -8.35 -5.27 24.18
N PRO A 322 -9.49 -4.62 23.90
CA PRO A 322 -10.74 -5.33 23.60
C PRO A 322 -10.58 -6.32 22.40
N PRO A 323 -11.53 -7.25 22.21
CA PRO A 323 -11.51 -8.17 21.08
C PRO A 323 -11.50 -7.44 19.72
N LEU A 324 -10.35 -7.48 19.02
CA LEU A 324 -10.14 -6.78 17.75
C LEU A 324 -10.77 -7.56 16.58
N ARG A 325 -11.19 -6.81 15.55
CA ARG A 325 -11.68 -7.34 14.27
C ARG A 325 -10.60 -7.28 13.18
N GLU A 326 -9.71 -6.30 13.25
CA GLU A 326 -8.54 -6.16 12.38
C GLU A 326 -7.28 -6.00 13.24
N LEU A 327 -6.27 -6.82 12.98
CA LEU A 327 -4.93 -6.69 13.54
C LEU A 327 -3.91 -6.75 12.40
N SER A 328 -3.07 -5.74 12.29
CA SER A 328 -1.91 -5.70 11.38
C SER A 328 -0.65 -5.44 12.18
N ILE A 329 0.37 -6.25 11.96
CA ILE A 329 1.70 -6.13 12.57
C ILE A 329 2.71 -6.25 11.43
N SER A 330 3.56 -5.24 11.26
CA SER A 330 4.70 -5.31 10.35
C SER A 330 5.91 -4.54 10.84
N GLY A 331 7.10 -5.02 10.46
CA GLY A 331 8.38 -4.40 10.78
C GLY A 331 8.81 -4.50 12.25
N VAL A 332 8.30 -5.47 13.02
CA VAL A 332 8.75 -5.70 14.41
C VAL A 332 10.01 -6.58 14.50
N GLY A 333 10.53 -7.04 13.36
CA GLY A 333 11.79 -7.79 13.20
C GLY A 333 11.80 -9.19 13.79
N GLN A 334 10.86 -9.55 14.66
CA GLN A 334 10.57 -10.93 15.05
C GLN A 334 9.08 -11.09 15.35
N LEU A 335 8.55 -12.26 15.05
CA LEU A 335 7.14 -12.60 15.28
C LEU A 335 6.77 -12.41 16.76
N LEU A 336 5.74 -11.61 17.02
CA LEU A 336 5.20 -11.46 18.37
C LEU A 336 4.61 -12.79 18.86
N ASN A 337 4.59 -13.02 20.18
CA ASN A 337 4.01 -14.25 20.72
C ASN A 337 2.48 -14.24 20.52
N MET A 338 2.03 -14.94 19.47
CA MET A 338 0.62 -14.98 19.09
C MET A 338 -0.28 -15.69 20.13
N THR A 339 0.27 -16.40 21.12
CA THR A 339 -0.53 -17.18 22.08
C THR A 339 -1.47 -16.31 22.94
N PRO A 340 -0.99 -15.27 23.67
CA PRO A 340 -1.87 -14.34 24.37
C PRO A 340 -2.75 -13.51 23.41
N ILE A 341 -2.24 -13.12 22.25
CA ILE A 341 -2.98 -12.31 21.25
C ILE A 341 -4.21 -13.07 20.73
N LEU A 342 -4.02 -14.32 20.28
CA LEU A 342 -5.12 -15.19 19.82
C LEU A 342 -6.11 -15.53 20.93
N LYS A 343 -5.64 -15.63 22.19
CA LYS A 343 -6.52 -15.85 23.35
C LYS A 343 -7.49 -14.69 23.58
N THR A 344 -7.08 -13.44 23.34
CA THR A 344 -7.94 -12.26 23.55
C THR A 344 -8.81 -11.93 22.32
N HIS A 345 -8.24 -11.95 21.11
CA HIS A 345 -8.94 -11.45 19.90
C HIS A 345 -9.31 -12.54 18.88
N GLY A 346 -8.87 -13.79 19.04
CA GLY A 346 -9.02 -14.83 18.01
C GLY A 346 -10.47 -14.98 17.52
N SER A 347 -11.42 -15.09 18.44
CA SER A 347 -12.84 -15.26 18.11
C SER A 347 -13.49 -14.06 17.39
N SER A 348 -12.91 -12.85 17.50
CA SER A 348 -13.43 -11.63 16.87
C SER A 348 -12.68 -11.23 15.59
N LEU A 349 -11.46 -11.74 15.36
CA LEU A 349 -10.63 -11.36 14.22
C LEU A 349 -11.24 -11.80 12.89
N GLU A 350 -11.49 -10.82 12.03
CA GLU A 350 -11.90 -10.98 10.63
C GLU A 350 -10.73 -10.76 9.67
N LYS A 351 -9.73 -9.95 10.06
CA LYS A 351 -8.50 -9.69 9.30
C LYS A 351 -7.25 -9.77 10.18
N LEU A 352 -6.24 -10.48 9.71
CA LEU A 352 -4.93 -10.61 10.35
C LEU A 352 -3.83 -10.38 9.31
N ASN A 353 -2.92 -9.46 9.56
CA ASN A 353 -1.69 -9.26 8.78
C ASN A 353 -0.48 -9.39 9.70
N ILE A 354 0.45 -10.28 9.35
CA ILE A 354 1.77 -10.41 9.97
C ILE A 354 2.77 -10.42 8.81
N HIS A 355 3.57 -9.37 8.69
CA HIS A 355 4.51 -9.19 7.58
C HIS A 355 5.81 -8.53 8.03
N GLU A 356 6.91 -9.26 7.94
CA GLU A 356 8.27 -8.75 8.16
C GLU A 356 9.02 -8.56 6.84
N PHE A 357 10.00 -7.67 6.86
CA PHE A 357 10.79 -7.32 5.68
C PHE A 357 11.96 -8.26 5.44
N GLU A 358 12.32 -8.40 4.16
CA GLU A 358 13.44 -9.24 3.73
C GLU A 358 14.79 -8.63 4.10
N HIS A 359 14.86 -7.30 4.05
CA HIS A 359 16.06 -6.54 4.36
C HIS A 359 15.70 -5.27 5.15
N ASP A 360 16.38 -5.07 6.29
CA ASP A 360 16.29 -3.82 7.05
C ASP A 360 17.37 -3.71 8.13
N CYS A 361 17.79 -4.85 8.70
CA CYS A 361 18.74 -4.86 9.80
C CYS A 361 20.18 -4.64 9.35
N ARG A 362 20.46 -3.36 9.05
CA ARG A 362 21.72 -2.78 8.61
C ARG A 362 22.89 -3.25 9.49
N TYR A 363 23.57 -4.30 9.03
CA TYR A 363 25.02 -4.28 9.08
C TYR A 363 25.50 -3.34 7.98
N GLU A 364 26.50 -2.52 8.28
CA GLU A 364 27.08 -1.54 7.33
C GLU A 364 27.59 -2.22 6.05
N THR A 365 27.93 -3.51 6.15
CA THR A 365 28.50 -4.39 5.13
C THR A 365 27.55 -4.83 4.00
N GLY A 366 26.27 -4.43 4.01
CA GLY A 366 25.27 -4.72 2.97
C GLY A 366 24.79 -6.19 2.88
N ASN A 367 25.65 -7.17 3.12
CA ASN A 367 25.34 -8.60 3.11
C ASN A 367 24.60 -9.04 4.38
N ALA A 368 23.32 -8.70 4.47
CA ALA A 368 22.45 -9.24 5.50
C ALA A 368 22.32 -10.77 5.34
N THR A 369 22.78 -11.53 6.33
CA THR A 369 22.49 -12.97 6.51
C THR A 369 21.13 -13.21 7.17
N TRP A 370 20.31 -12.15 7.22
CA TRP A 370 18.97 -12.15 7.78
C TRP A 370 18.06 -13.10 7.00
N VAL A 371 17.20 -13.82 7.72
CA VAL A 371 16.13 -14.63 7.14
C VAL A 371 14.84 -14.09 7.72
N ARG A 372 13.92 -13.65 6.85
CA ARG A 372 12.59 -13.16 7.24
C ARG A 372 11.92 -14.18 8.18
N PRO A 373 11.52 -13.80 9.41
CA PRO A 373 10.99 -14.74 10.38
C PRO A 373 9.54 -15.11 10.02
N VAL A 374 9.26 -16.40 9.80
CA VAL A 374 7.93 -16.88 9.38
C VAL A 374 7.30 -17.82 10.40
N LEU A 375 5.96 -17.85 10.45
CA LEU A 375 5.22 -18.78 11.30
C LEU A 375 5.44 -20.23 10.86
N SER A 376 5.61 -21.14 11.81
CA SER A 376 5.57 -22.58 11.51
C SER A 376 4.16 -23.03 11.15
N VAL A 377 4.06 -24.17 10.45
CA VAL A 377 2.77 -24.85 10.19
C VAL A 377 1.96 -25.02 11.48
N SER A 378 2.62 -25.37 12.60
CA SER A 378 1.96 -25.58 13.90
C SER A 378 1.38 -24.31 14.51
N GLU A 379 1.85 -23.13 14.11
CA GLU A 379 1.34 -21.85 14.60
C GLU A 379 0.21 -21.34 13.71
N VAL A 380 0.29 -21.54 12.40
CA VAL A 380 -0.85 -21.32 11.51
C VAL A 380 -2.03 -22.24 11.88
N GLU A 381 -1.77 -23.48 12.30
CA GLU A 381 -2.82 -24.36 12.85
C GLU A 381 -3.43 -23.82 14.17
N LYS A 382 -2.65 -23.16 15.05
CA LYS A 382 -3.21 -22.46 16.21
C LYS A 382 -4.08 -21.27 15.80
N ILE A 383 -3.69 -20.51 14.77
CA ILE A 383 -4.49 -19.41 14.21
C ILE A 383 -5.82 -19.97 13.65
N ILE A 384 -5.79 -21.05 12.85
CA ILE A 384 -7.00 -21.69 12.30
C ILE A 384 -7.98 -22.11 13.41
N LEU A 385 -7.48 -22.69 14.50
CA LEU A 385 -8.30 -23.12 15.64
C LEU A 385 -8.83 -21.96 16.50
N SER A 386 -8.07 -20.86 16.57
CA SER A 386 -8.38 -19.73 17.46
C SER A 386 -9.17 -18.61 16.77
N ALA A 387 -9.02 -18.46 15.44
CA ALA A 387 -9.64 -17.42 14.62
C ALA A 387 -10.47 -18.00 13.46
N PRO A 388 -11.58 -18.71 13.75
CA PRO A 388 -12.44 -19.31 12.73
C PRO A 388 -13.17 -18.28 11.86
N ASN A 389 -13.33 -17.05 12.35
CA ASN A 389 -14.03 -15.95 11.65
C ASN A 389 -13.14 -15.20 10.64
N LEU A 390 -11.90 -15.63 10.44
CA LEU A 390 -10.92 -14.93 9.62
C LEU A 390 -11.27 -15.01 8.12
N LYS A 391 -11.36 -13.85 7.48
CA LYS A 391 -11.76 -13.64 6.06
C LYS A 391 -10.60 -13.15 5.20
N ASP A 392 -9.60 -12.54 5.84
CA ASP A 392 -8.47 -11.86 5.21
C ASP A 392 -7.20 -12.16 6.02
N LEU A 393 -6.17 -12.71 5.37
CA LEU A 393 -4.92 -13.14 6.00
C LEU A 393 -3.74 -12.71 5.13
N THR A 394 -2.79 -11.98 5.71
CA THR A 394 -1.46 -11.76 5.12
C THR A 394 -0.43 -12.45 6.01
N LEU A 395 0.42 -13.30 5.42
CA LEU A 395 1.53 -13.97 6.08
C LEU A 395 2.75 -14.06 5.18
N ASP A 396 3.92 -14.00 5.80
CA ASP A 396 5.17 -14.42 5.20
C ASP A 396 5.29 -15.95 5.20
N VAL A 397 5.82 -16.52 4.12
CA VAL A 397 5.97 -17.97 3.97
C VAL A 397 7.33 -18.32 3.38
N TYR A 398 8.19 -18.89 4.21
CA TYR A 398 9.54 -19.29 3.82
C TYR A 398 9.53 -20.36 2.71
N ARG A 399 10.29 -20.12 1.63
CA ARG A 399 10.52 -21.08 0.54
C ARG A 399 11.82 -21.82 0.79
N SER A 400 11.80 -23.14 0.86
CA SER A 400 13.04 -23.92 0.98
C SER A 400 13.73 -24.01 -0.38
N SER A 401 15.06 -23.87 -0.39
CA SER A 401 15.86 -23.81 -1.62
C SER A 401 15.50 -24.94 -2.59
N ASN A 402 14.95 -24.57 -3.74
CA ASN A 402 14.43 -25.41 -4.84
C ASN A 402 13.03 -26.06 -4.66
N LYS A 403 12.21 -25.72 -3.64
CA LYS A 403 10.84 -26.27 -3.50
C LYS A 403 9.82 -25.30 -2.91
N TRP A 404 8.62 -25.26 -3.51
CA TRP A 404 7.45 -24.60 -2.91
C TRP A 404 7.06 -25.25 -1.56
N PRO A 405 6.61 -24.47 -0.56
CA PRO A 405 6.35 -24.95 0.80
C PRO A 405 4.98 -25.63 0.94
N ILE A 406 4.79 -26.75 0.22
CA ILE A 406 3.52 -27.49 0.12
C ILE A 406 2.83 -27.76 1.48
N PRO A 407 3.54 -28.12 2.58
CA PRO A 407 2.88 -28.31 3.89
C PRO A 407 2.20 -27.05 4.44
N MET A 408 2.76 -25.86 4.18
CA MET A 408 2.14 -24.59 4.55
C MET A 408 0.93 -24.29 3.66
N LEU A 409 1.05 -24.48 2.34
CA LEU A 409 -0.06 -24.29 1.40
C LEU A 409 -1.27 -25.19 1.72
N LYS A 410 -1.03 -26.44 2.11
CA LYS A 410 -2.03 -27.40 2.64
C LYS A 410 -2.62 -27.02 3.99
N THR A 411 -2.01 -26.08 4.70
CA THR A 411 -2.47 -25.60 6.00
C THR A 411 -3.31 -24.34 5.82
N LEU A 412 -2.87 -23.41 4.96
CA LEU A 412 -3.64 -22.23 4.57
C LEU A 412 -4.99 -22.58 3.92
N SER A 413 -5.12 -23.75 3.29
CA SER A 413 -6.40 -24.24 2.76
C SER A 413 -7.44 -24.64 3.83
N LYS A 414 -7.05 -24.78 5.10
CA LYS A 414 -7.91 -25.26 6.19
C LYS A 414 -8.75 -24.16 6.84
N PHE A 415 -8.50 -22.88 6.55
CA PHE A 415 -9.31 -21.78 7.08
C PHE A 415 -10.75 -21.86 6.50
N PRO A 416 -11.80 -21.88 7.33
CA PRO A 416 -13.17 -22.17 6.86
C PRO A 416 -13.84 -21.00 6.12
N HIS A 417 -13.38 -19.77 6.34
CA HIS A 417 -14.03 -18.54 5.89
C HIS A 417 -13.10 -17.56 5.15
N LEU A 418 -11.88 -18.01 4.82
CA LEU A 418 -10.85 -17.17 4.20
C LEU A 418 -11.18 -16.87 2.72
N ALA A 419 -11.50 -15.61 2.45
CA ALA A 419 -11.89 -15.13 1.12
C ALA A 419 -10.73 -14.43 0.38
N ARG A 420 -9.81 -13.80 1.14
CA ARG A 420 -8.57 -13.19 0.65
C ARG A 420 -7.37 -13.74 1.41
N LEU A 421 -6.28 -13.94 0.69
CA LEU A 421 -5.00 -14.39 1.23
C LEU A 421 -3.88 -13.59 0.54
N THR A 422 -2.91 -13.11 1.31
CA THR A 422 -1.67 -12.53 0.80
C THR A 422 -0.53 -13.39 1.30
N ILE A 423 0.36 -13.81 0.40
CA ILE A 423 1.57 -14.57 0.74
C ILE A 423 2.80 -13.80 0.26
N ASN A 424 3.65 -13.45 1.21
CA ASN A 424 4.96 -12.87 0.92
C ASN A 424 6.00 -13.99 0.93
N PHE A 425 6.80 -14.07 -0.12
CA PHE A 425 7.94 -14.97 -0.22
C PHE A 425 9.25 -14.19 -0.21
N ASP A 426 10.32 -14.90 0.13
CA ASP A 426 11.68 -14.42 -0.10
C ASP A 426 11.98 -14.36 -1.62
N LEU A 427 12.53 -13.23 -2.06
CA LEU A 427 13.09 -13.01 -3.39
C LEU A 427 14.44 -13.70 -3.54
N GLU A 428 15.25 -13.70 -2.48
CA GLU A 428 16.65 -14.11 -2.47
C GLU A 428 16.91 -15.29 -1.51
N ASP A 429 17.93 -16.12 -1.80
CA ASP A 429 18.38 -17.17 -0.90
C ASP A 429 19.68 -16.71 -0.19
N PRO A 430 19.62 -16.22 1.07
CA PRO A 430 20.78 -15.69 1.79
C PRO A 430 21.85 -16.75 2.14
N ARG A 431 21.68 -18.00 1.68
CA ARG A 431 22.69 -19.08 1.72
C ARG A 431 23.46 -19.25 0.40
N ARG A 432 23.01 -18.59 -0.66
CA ARG A 432 23.58 -18.64 -2.01
C ARG A 432 23.95 -17.23 -2.42
N SER A 433 25.24 -16.91 -2.37
CA SER A 433 25.73 -15.64 -2.87
C SER A 433 26.73 -15.82 -4.02
N ARG A 434 26.82 -14.78 -4.84
CA ARG A 434 27.73 -14.67 -5.99
C ARG A 434 28.28 -13.26 -6.05
N TYR A 435 29.38 -13.07 -6.76
CA TYR A 435 29.82 -11.71 -7.09
C TYR A 435 28.86 -11.08 -8.13
N ALA A 436 28.53 -9.81 -7.93
CA ALA A 436 27.88 -8.96 -8.93
C ALA A 436 28.78 -8.86 -10.18
N LYS A 437 28.19 -8.93 -11.39
CA LYS A 437 28.96 -8.85 -12.65
C LYS A 437 29.57 -7.47 -12.91
N ARG A 438 29.05 -6.43 -12.24
CA ARG A 438 29.56 -5.07 -12.23
C ARG A 438 29.53 -4.59 -10.77
N CYS A 439 30.66 -4.13 -10.27
CA CYS A 439 30.80 -3.55 -8.95
C CYS A 439 32.03 -2.65 -8.96
N TYR A 440 31.87 -1.40 -8.53
CA TYR A 440 32.87 -0.33 -8.72
C TYR A 440 33.41 0.21 -7.39
N VAL A 441 33.54 -0.67 -6.39
CA VAL A 441 34.16 -0.36 -5.09
C VAL A 441 35.65 -0.71 -5.10
N SER A 442 36.41 -0.12 -4.18
CA SER A 442 37.84 -0.43 -4.00
C SER A 442 38.08 -1.85 -3.48
N ASP A 443 39.13 -2.52 -3.95
CA ASP A 443 39.41 -3.95 -3.69
C ASP A 443 39.33 -4.38 -2.20
N TRP A 444 39.70 -3.51 -1.26
CA TRP A 444 39.72 -3.81 0.17
C TRP A 444 38.32 -3.96 0.82
N VAL A 445 37.25 -3.54 0.14
CA VAL A 445 35.84 -3.80 0.54
C VAL A 445 35.06 -4.61 -0.51
N ARG A 446 35.74 -5.13 -1.54
CA ARG A 446 35.06 -5.71 -2.70
C ARG A 446 34.26 -6.95 -2.34
N ASP A 447 34.77 -7.79 -1.47
CA ASP A 447 34.08 -9.01 -1.05
C ASP A 447 32.89 -8.71 -0.09
N GLU A 448 32.87 -7.50 0.49
CA GLU A 448 31.82 -6.98 1.37
C GLU A 448 30.61 -6.43 0.57
N TYR A 449 30.84 -5.51 -0.38
CA TYR A 449 29.75 -4.84 -1.13
C TYR A 449 29.45 -5.45 -2.50
N CYS A 450 30.32 -6.28 -3.08
CA CYS A 450 30.08 -6.91 -4.39
C CYS A 450 29.54 -8.33 -4.30
N THR A 451 29.50 -8.93 -3.12
CA THR A 451 28.80 -10.20 -2.87
C THR A 451 27.30 -9.91 -2.83
N ILE A 452 26.50 -10.64 -3.60
CA ILE A 452 25.04 -10.48 -3.67
C ILE A 452 24.36 -11.83 -3.58
N HIS A 453 23.17 -11.90 -2.99
CA HIS A 453 22.42 -13.14 -2.93
C HIS A 453 21.82 -13.52 -4.30
N GLU A 454 21.71 -14.81 -4.56
CA GLU A 454 21.04 -15.35 -5.73
C GLU A 454 19.53 -15.41 -5.51
N LEU A 455 18.75 -15.26 -6.59
CA LEU A 455 17.29 -15.43 -6.53
C LEU A 455 16.91 -16.80 -5.95
N MET A 456 15.97 -16.79 -5.01
CA MET A 456 15.44 -17.98 -4.35
C MET A 456 14.64 -18.82 -5.36
N GLU A 457 15.07 -20.06 -5.59
CA GLU A 457 14.40 -20.98 -6.52
C GLU A 457 13.38 -21.88 -5.82
N PRO A 458 12.28 -22.30 -6.48
CA PRO A 458 11.79 -21.83 -7.78
C PRO A 458 11.30 -20.38 -7.73
N GLN A 459 11.63 -19.56 -8.73
CA GLN A 459 11.17 -18.17 -8.81
C GLN A 459 9.63 -18.04 -8.89
N LEU A 460 9.09 -17.00 -8.24
CA LEU A 460 7.69 -16.61 -8.36
C LEU A 460 7.43 -15.98 -9.74
N ASN A 461 6.49 -16.55 -10.49
CA ASN A 461 6.06 -16.08 -11.79
C ASN A 461 4.57 -16.40 -12.01
N GLN A 462 3.99 -15.96 -13.12
CA GLN A 462 2.54 -16.13 -13.39
C GLN A 462 2.09 -17.60 -13.38
N THR A 463 2.93 -18.52 -13.88
CA THR A 463 2.66 -19.96 -13.89
C THR A 463 2.72 -20.52 -12.48
N THR A 464 3.80 -20.26 -11.73
CA THR A 464 3.95 -20.79 -10.37
C THR A 464 2.94 -20.20 -9.40
N ALA A 465 2.58 -18.91 -9.54
CA ALA A 465 1.46 -18.30 -8.81
C ALA A 465 0.12 -19.02 -9.07
N SER A 466 -0.17 -19.36 -10.33
CA SER A 466 -1.36 -20.13 -10.70
C SER A 466 -1.34 -21.55 -10.10
N GLU A 467 -0.19 -22.22 -10.14
CA GLU A 467 0.02 -23.55 -9.55
C GLU A 467 -0.14 -23.55 -8.02
N ILE A 468 0.38 -22.52 -7.33
CA ILE A 468 0.24 -22.36 -5.88
C ILE A 468 -1.23 -22.13 -5.50
N PHE A 469 -1.94 -21.25 -6.20
CA PHE A 469 -3.36 -20.99 -5.94
C PHE A 469 -4.21 -22.24 -6.18
N HIS A 470 -3.97 -22.95 -7.29
CA HIS A 470 -4.60 -24.24 -7.57
C HIS A 470 -4.29 -25.28 -6.49
N THR A 471 -3.03 -25.34 -6.03
CA THR A 471 -2.61 -26.22 -4.93
C THR A 471 -3.39 -25.92 -3.65
N ILE A 472 -3.56 -24.65 -3.26
CA ILE A 472 -4.35 -24.28 -2.07
C ILE A 472 -5.81 -24.73 -2.26
N GLN A 473 -6.44 -24.40 -3.39
CA GLN A 473 -7.84 -24.78 -3.66
C GLN A 473 -8.09 -26.30 -3.67
N GLN A 474 -7.12 -27.11 -4.11
CA GLN A 474 -7.23 -28.58 -4.09
C GLN A 474 -7.41 -29.18 -2.68
N TYR A 475 -7.03 -28.45 -1.62
CA TYR A 475 -7.16 -28.89 -0.24
C TYR A 475 -8.17 -28.05 0.57
N GLN A 476 -8.96 -27.18 -0.06
CA GLN A 476 -10.02 -26.43 0.62
C GLN A 476 -11.30 -27.25 0.76
N ALA A 477 -11.96 -27.13 1.92
CA ALA A 477 -13.28 -27.66 2.17
C ALA A 477 -14.28 -26.51 2.40
N GLY A 478 -15.41 -26.51 1.70
CA GLY A 478 -16.43 -25.45 1.81
C GLY A 478 -16.13 -24.22 0.95
N THR A 479 -16.03 -23.05 1.58
CA THR A 479 -15.86 -21.76 0.89
C THR A 479 -14.49 -21.70 0.21
N LYS A 480 -14.47 -21.54 -1.12
CA LYS A 480 -13.24 -21.35 -1.88
C LYS A 480 -12.67 -19.95 -1.68
N LEU A 481 -11.34 -19.89 -1.59
CA LEU A 481 -10.56 -18.67 -1.63
C LEU A 481 -10.81 -17.96 -2.98
N GLN A 482 -11.26 -16.71 -2.94
CA GLN A 482 -11.69 -15.97 -4.12
C GLN A 482 -10.49 -15.31 -4.82
N ASN A 483 -9.67 -14.62 -4.02
CA ASN A 483 -8.50 -13.88 -4.47
C ASN A 483 -7.29 -14.28 -3.63
N ILE A 484 -6.12 -14.34 -4.26
CA ILE A 484 -4.82 -14.45 -3.59
C ILE A 484 -3.82 -13.50 -4.24
N THR A 485 -3.09 -12.75 -3.42
CA THR A 485 -1.97 -11.93 -3.89
C THR A 485 -0.67 -12.55 -3.42
N PHE A 486 0.28 -12.75 -4.34
CA PHE A 486 1.62 -13.24 -4.04
C PHE A 486 2.62 -12.11 -4.21
N PHE A 487 3.55 -12.00 -3.27
CA PHE A 487 4.72 -11.13 -3.38
C PHE A 487 5.99 -11.99 -3.31
N ALA A 488 7.05 -11.56 -4.00
CA ALA A 488 8.42 -11.98 -3.71
C ALA A 488 9.30 -10.73 -3.64
N GLY A 489 10.02 -10.55 -2.53
CA GLY A 489 10.63 -9.28 -2.16
C GLY A 489 9.61 -8.31 -1.56
N ASP A 490 10.09 -7.21 -1.00
CA ASP A 490 9.26 -6.23 -0.31
C ASP A 490 8.65 -5.20 -1.32
N PHE A 491 7.85 -5.70 -2.26
CA PHE A 491 7.27 -4.93 -3.38
C PHE A 491 6.61 -3.60 -2.94
N GLY A 492 6.95 -2.49 -3.62
CA GLY A 492 6.38 -1.18 -3.33
C GLY A 492 6.93 -0.47 -2.08
N ARG A 493 7.95 -1.00 -1.39
CA ARG A 493 8.77 -0.19 -0.46
C ARG A 493 9.51 0.90 -1.22
N ARG A 494 9.65 2.08 -0.61
CA ARG A 494 10.32 3.24 -1.23
C ARG A 494 11.76 2.96 -1.67
N ASP A 495 12.45 2.06 -1.00
CA ASP A 495 13.83 1.67 -1.31
C ASP A 495 13.92 0.59 -2.43
N GLY A 496 12.83 0.32 -3.15
CA GLY A 496 12.78 -0.52 -4.34
C GLY A 496 12.43 -2.00 -4.10
N GLY A 497 12.28 -2.42 -2.83
CA GLY A 497 11.79 -3.74 -2.41
C GLY A 497 12.68 -4.96 -2.74
N GLY A 498 13.67 -4.79 -3.61
CA GLY A 498 14.81 -5.67 -3.83
C GLY A 498 16.11 -4.95 -3.51
N LEU A 499 17.21 -5.70 -3.35
CA LEU A 499 18.44 -5.11 -2.78
C LEU A 499 18.95 -3.89 -3.55
N ARG A 500 19.09 -2.79 -2.80
CA ARG A 500 20.04 -1.72 -3.12
C ARG A 500 21.45 -2.28 -3.08
N LEU A 501 21.97 -2.68 -4.25
CA LEU A 501 23.38 -2.45 -4.47
C LEU A 501 23.60 -0.97 -4.80
N ILE A 502 24.70 -0.44 -4.25
CA ILE A 502 25.39 0.77 -4.71
C ILE A 502 25.33 0.80 -6.24
N PRO A 503 24.90 1.91 -6.87
CA PRO A 503 24.31 1.90 -8.20
C PRO A 503 25.20 1.21 -9.23
N HIS A 504 24.54 0.63 -10.25
CA HIS A 504 25.09 -0.02 -11.46
C HIS A 504 24.93 -1.56 -11.58
N TYR A 505 23.67 -1.96 -11.83
CA TYR A 505 23.24 -2.93 -12.89
C TYR A 505 22.80 -4.38 -12.57
N GLU A 506 22.70 -4.86 -11.33
CA GLU A 506 22.13 -6.21 -11.05
C GLU A 506 21.02 -6.21 -9.99
N TRP A 507 19.97 -5.40 -10.21
CA TRP A 507 18.75 -5.39 -9.38
C TRP A 507 17.96 -6.70 -9.50
N ASN A 508 17.83 -7.43 -8.39
CA ASN A 508 16.75 -8.40 -8.21
C ASN A 508 15.45 -7.60 -7.95
N ARG A 509 14.63 -7.34 -8.99
CA ARG A 509 13.37 -6.57 -8.81
C ARG A 509 12.30 -7.42 -8.10
N PRO A 510 11.55 -6.86 -7.13
CA PRO A 510 10.45 -7.56 -6.50
C PRO A 510 9.30 -7.76 -7.50
N VAL A 511 8.47 -8.77 -7.24
CA VAL A 511 7.35 -9.12 -8.13
C VAL A 511 6.07 -9.38 -7.34
N ARG A 512 4.95 -8.94 -7.93
CA ARG A 512 3.60 -9.10 -7.41
C ARG A 512 2.76 -9.90 -8.41
N TYR A 513 1.97 -10.83 -7.93
CA TYR A 513 0.97 -11.55 -8.72
C TYR A 513 -0.38 -11.57 -8.01
N ASP A 514 -1.35 -10.81 -8.51
CA ASP A 514 -2.74 -10.91 -8.07
C ASP A 514 -3.44 -12.01 -8.89
N CYS A 515 -4.03 -12.98 -8.19
CA CYS A 515 -4.76 -14.07 -8.80
C CYS A 515 -6.20 -14.14 -8.26
N TRP A 516 -7.15 -14.45 -9.13
CA TRP A 516 -8.58 -14.48 -8.82
C TRP A 516 -9.31 -15.60 -9.55
N MET A 517 -10.53 -15.90 -9.10
CA MET A 517 -11.43 -16.84 -9.77
C MET A 517 -12.34 -16.14 -10.77
N GLU A 518 -12.34 -16.61 -12.02
CA GLU A 518 -13.17 -16.14 -13.11
C GLU A 518 -13.74 -17.33 -13.87
N GLU A 519 -15.07 -17.48 -13.91
CA GLU A 519 -15.78 -18.59 -14.57
C GLU A 519 -15.32 -20.01 -14.14
N ASN A 520 -14.95 -20.17 -12.87
CA ASN A 520 -14.28 -21.36 -12.29
C ASN A 520 -12.86 -21.63 -12.79
N THR A 521 -12.27 -20.74 -13.60
CA THR A 521 -10.84 -20.77 -13.95
C THR A 521 -10.04 -19.83 -13.04
N ILE A 522 -8.79 -20.19 -12.75
CA ILE A 522 -7.84 -19.29 -12.09
C ILE A 522 -7.28 -18.35 -13.15
N LYS A 523 -7.30 -17.05 -12.87
CA LYS A 523 -6.50 -16.02 -13.56
C LYS A 523 -5.41 -15.51 -12.62
N CYS A 524 -4.31 -15.05 -13.19
CA CYS A 524 -3.26 -14.32 -12.49
C CYS A 524 -2.77 -13.17 -13.39
N ALA A 525 -2.65 -11.97 -12.84
CA ALA A 525 -1.98 -10.83 -13.45
C ALA A 525 -0.68 -10.55 -12.70
N GLY A 526 0.42 -10.34 -13.44
CA GLY A 526 1.70 -9.96 -12.86
C GLY A 526 1.91 -8.45 -12.91
N GLN A 527 2.32 -7.88 -11.78
CA GLN A 527 2.93 -6.56 -11.72
C GLN A 527 4.41 -6.75 -11.37
N ARG A 528 5.28 -6.07 -12.11
CA ARG A 528 6.68 -5.84 -11.72
C ARG A 528 6.77 -4.44 -11.17
N ASP A 529 7.75 -4.18 -10.31
CA ASP A 529 8.12 -2.81 -10.01
C ASP A 529 8.76 -2.20 -11.27
N ILE A 530 7.98 -1.35 -11.95
CA ILE A 530 8.37 -0.67 -13.20
C ILE A 530 8.86 0.74 -12.88
N ASP A 531 8.26 1.41 -11.89
CA ASP A 531 8.45 2.83 -11.56
C ASP A 531 9.83 3.17 -10.95
N PHE A 532 10.75 2.20 -10.92
CA PHE A 532 12.20 2.40 -10.83
C PHE A 532 12.80 2.39 -12.24
N ASP A 533 12.82 3.56 -12.89
CA ASP A 533 13.68 3.87 -14.04
C ASP A 533 15.01 4.47 -13.53
N ASP A 534 16.14 4.03 -14.09
CA ASP A 534 17.49 4.35 -13.59
C ASP A 534 17.95 5.83 -13.85
N GLU A 535 17.12 6.68 -14.46
CA GLU A 535 17.50 8.04 -14.92
C GLU A 535 17.57 9.09 -13.78
N ASP A 536 16.69 9.02 -12.76
CA ASP A 536 16.50 10.09 -11.76
C ASP A 536 17.48 10.06 -10.56
N PHE A 537 18.55 9.24 -10.62
CA PHE A 537 19.56 9.08 -9.56
C PHE A 537 21.01 9.41 -10.01
N LEU A 538 21.16 10.18 -11.10
CA LEU A 538 22.44 10.68 -11.66
C LEU A 538 22.61 12.20 -11.51
#